data_AF-A0A0Q8D279-F1
#
_entry.id   AF-A0A0Q8D279-F1
#
_cell.length_a   1.000
_cell.length_b   1.000
_cell.length_c   1.000
_cell.angle_alpha   90.00
_cell.angle_beta   90.00
_cell.angle_gamma   90.00
#
_symmetry.space_group_name_H-M   'P 1'
#
loop_
_entity.id
_entity.type
_entity.pdbx_description
1 polymer ?
#
loop_
_entity_poly.entity_id
_entity_poly.type
_entity_poly.pdbx_seq_one_letter_code
_entity_poly.pdbx_strand_id
1 'polypeptide(L)'
;MEEKSALEKYQALLVDWVAPRFTPEMLKGNESMPADECELMDIVFQHFTELTDCVDRLDLCLAFIKAPMPRRKGLKADDYLMYHITFYFQEVYILNERFESYAKSVLRLRKKRIGLEGVNASPLDGLLERIRVALSSVVLVRGKHVHARAFRDEEMKELSTFSFLAIHAPERNEWRALHRQLYSVARKTWVKRLTNNRESITKLLNEFCELMHEIVAGGDRSLLPNNSFKPKPLRGSA
;
A
#
# COMPACT_ATOMS: atom_id res chain seq x y z
N MET A 1 -11.46 -24.94 5.19
CA MET A 1 -10.50 -24.32 4.26
C MET A 1 -10.99 -22.90 4.07
N GLU A 2 -10.30 -21.89 4.61
CA GLU A 2 -10.73 -20.49 4.44
C GLU A 2 -10.68 -20.12 2.96
N GLU A 3 -11.69 -19.38 2.51
CA GLU A 3 -11.75 -18.91 1.13
C GLU A 3 -10.68 -17.83 0.92
N LYS A 4 -9.84 -17.99 -0.11
CA LYS A 4 -8.81 -17.00 -0.46
C LYS A 4 -9.45 -15.66 -0.82
N SER A 5 -8.90 -14.58 -0.31
CA SER A 5 -9.27 -13.21 -0.68
C SER A 5 -8.98 -12.91 -2.16
N ALA A 6 -9.60 -11.88 -2.71
CA ALA A 6 -9.37 -11.46 -4.09
C ALA A 6 -7.91 -11.03 -4.32
N LEU A 7 -7.29 -10.37 -3.33
CA LEU A 7 -5.87 -10.06 -3.34
C LEU A 7 -5.00 -11.31 -3.47
N GLU A 8 -5.23 -12.33 -2.65
CA GLU A 8 -4.46 -13.58 -2.68
C GLU A 8 -4.67 -14.37 -3.97
N LYS A 9 -5.90 -14.37 -4.50
CA LYS A 9 -6.23 -14.98 -5.80
C LYS A 9 -5.44 -14.27 -6.92
N TYR A 10 -5.39 -12.94 -6.91
CA TYR A 10 -4.65 -12.17 -7.91
C TYR A 10 -3.13 -12.31 -7.78
N GLN A 11 -2.59 -12.30 -6.57
CA GLN A 11 -1.18 -12.58 -6.31
C GLN A 11 -0.79 -13.98 -6.81
N ALA A 12 -1.61 -15.00 -6.54
CA ALA A 12 -1.37 -16.36 -7.01
C ALA A 12 -1.34 -16.44 -8.53
N LEU A 13 -2.30 -15.80 -9.22
CA LEU A 13 -2.32 -15.71 -10.68
C LEU A 13 -1.00 -15.13 -11.23
N LEU A 14 -0.52 -14.04 -10.63
CA LEU A 14 0.71 -13.38 -11.07
C LEU A 14 1.96 -14.23 -10.81
N VAL A 15 2.03 -14.90 -9.65
CA VAL A 15 3.13 -15.81 -9.32
C VAL A 15 3.15 -17.02 -10.26
N ASP A 16 1.98 -17.63 -10.51
CA ASP A 16 1.82 -18.77 -11.42
C ASP A 16 2.20 -18.41 -12.86
N TRP A 17 2.05 -17.14 -13.24
CA TRP A 17 2.52 -16.62 -14.52
C TRP A 17 4.04 -16.37 -14.54
N VAL A 18 4.59 -15.71 -13.52
CA VAL A 18 5.98 -15.28 -13.48
C VAL A 18 6.95 -16.43 -13.23
N ALA A 19 6.70 -17.24 -12.20
CA ALA A 19 7.65 -18.27 -11.73
C ALA A 19 8.14 -19.25 -12.81
N PRO A 20 7.30 -19.76 -13.74
CA PRO A 20 7.78 -20.66 -14.79
C PRO A 20 8.42 -19.95 -15.99
N ARG A 21 8.25 -18.64 -16.14
CA ARG A 21 8.68 -17.87 -17.33
C ARG A 21 10.00 -17.15 -17.14
N PHE A 22 10.29 -16.71 -15.93
CA PHE A 22 11.40 -15.80 -15.68
C PHE A 22 12.42 -16.43 -14.73
N THR A 23 13.67 -16.48 -15.18
CA THR A 23 14.81 -16.89 -14.34
C THR A 23 15.20 -15.74 -13.40
N PRO A 24 15.84 -16.02 -12.25
CA PRO A 24 16.42 -14.98 -11.41
C PRO A 24 17.39 -14.05 -12.18
N GLU A 25 18.12 -14.59 -13.15
CA GLU A 25 19.08 -13.86 -13.98
C GLU A 25 18.38 -12.87 -14.93
N MET A 26 17.25 -13.26 -15.53
CA MET A 26 16.39 -12.35 -16.31
C MET A 26 15.84 -11.23 -15.43
N LEU A 27 15.34 -11.53 -14.23
CA LEU A 27 14.80 -10.53 -13.31
C LEU A 27 15.86 -9.56 -12.78
N LYS A 28 17.12 -9.99 -12.71
CA LYS A 28 18.28 -9.13 -12.38
C LYS A 28 18.75 -8.28 -13.56
N GLY A 29 18.24 -8.51 -14.77
CA GLY A 29 18.68 -7.84 -16.00
C GLY A 29 20.00 -8.39 -16.57
N ASN A 30 20.45 -9.56 -16.13
CA ASN A 30 21.66 -10.20 -16.63
C ASN A 30 21.43 -11.01 -17.92
N GLU A 31 20.18 -11.40 -18.18
CA GLU A 31 19.75 -12.08 -19.39
C GLU A 31 18.71 -11.24 -20.13
N SER A 32 18.77 -11.24 -21.47
CA SER A 32 17.80 -10.53 -22.29
C SER A 32 16.45 -11.27 -22.31
N MET A 33 15.38 -10.50 -22.26
CA MET A 33 14.01 -10.97 -22.35
C MET A 33 13.35 -10.35 -23.60
N PRO A 34 12.42 -11.05 -24.26
CA PRO A 34 11.62 -10.46 -25.33
C PRO A 34 10.97 -9.16 -24.87
N ALA A 35 11.00 -8.12 -25.71
CA ALA A 35 10.54 -6.78 -25.32
C ALA A 35 9.06 -6.75 -24.90
N ASP A 36 8.25 -7.64 -25.47
CA ASP A 36 6.85 -7.83 -25.11
C ASP A 36 6.68 -8.53 -23.76
N GLU A 37 7.51 -9.51 -23.42
CA GLU A 37 7.50 -10.11 -22.07
C GLU A 37 8.01 -9.12 -21.02
N CYS A 38 9.00 -8.28 -21.35
CA CYS A 38 9.46 -7.19 -20.47
C CYS A 38 8.33 -6.21 -20.14
N GLU A 39 7.59 -5.76 -21.17
CA GLU A 39 6.48 -4.81 -20.99
C GLU A 39 5.34 -5.42 -20.16
N LEU A 40 5.04 -6.72 -20.31
CA LEU A 40 4.08 -7.40 -19.44
C LEU A 40 4.58 -7.49 -18.00
N MET A 41 5.82 -7.93 -17.80
CA MET A 41 6.43 -8.06 -16.48
C MET A 41 6.39 -6.72 -15.73
N ASP A 42 6.84 -5.65 -16.37
CA ASP A 42 6.82 -4.30 -15.82
C ASP A 42 5.40 -3.85 -15.45
N ILE A 43 4.49 -3.83 -16.42
CA ILE A 43 3.16 -3.23 -16.24
C ILE A 43 2.26 -4.07 -15.36
N VAL A 44 2.29 -5.40 -15.46
CA VAL A 44 1.32 -6.28 -14.78
C VAL A 44 1.85 -6.74 -13.42
N PHE A 45 3.13 -7.13 -13.35
CA PHE A 45 3.73 -7.64 -12.11
C PHE A 45 4.38 -6.52 -11.30
N GLN A 46 5.36 -5.79 -11.85
CA GLN A 46 6.17 -4.86 -11.05
C GLN A 46 5.33 -3.71 -10.50
N HIS A 47 4.50 -3.07 -11.34
CA HIS A 47 3.59 -2.03 -10.86
C HIS A 47 2.59 -2.52 -9.80
N PHE A 48 2.18 -3.79 -9.87
CA PHE A 48 1.34 -4.39 -8.83
C PHE A 48 2.13 -4.61 -7.53
N THR A 49 3.37 -5.09 -7.61
CA THR A 49 4.22 -5.25 -6.42
C THR A 49 4.49 -3.91 -5.75
N GLU A 50 4.72 -2.83 -6.52
CA GLU A 50 4.85 -1.48 -5.94
C GLU A 50 3.60 -1.05 -5.16
N LEU A 51 2.41 -1.43 -5.65
CA LEU A 51 1.14 -1.16 -4.99
C LEU A 51 1.03 -1.93 -3.67
N THR A 52 1.35 -3.23 -3.65
CA THR A 52 1.35 -4.04 -2.43
C THR A 52 2.44 -3.62 -1.44
N ASP A 53 3.61 -3.20 -1.92
CA ASP A 53 4.70 -2.69 -1.09
C ASP A 53 4.30 -1.39 -0.36
N CYS A 54 3.45 -0.55 -0.97
CA CYS A 54 2.89 0.61 -0.26
C CYS A 54 2.01 0.16 0.91
N VAL A 55 1.22 -0.90 0.72
CA VAL A 55 0.34 -1.45 1.75
C VAL A 55 1.16 -2.04 2.91
N ASP A 56 2.22 -2.80 2.60
CA ASP A 56 3.13 -3.35 3.61
C ASP A 56 3.83 -2.24 4.41
N ARG A 57 4.19 -1.12 3.76
CA ARG A 57 4.74 0.06 4.44
C ARG A 57 3.74 0.73 5.39
N LEU A 58 2.44 0.72 5.08
CA LEU A 58 1.39 1.17 6.01
C LEU A 58 1.33 0.27 7.25
N ASP A 59 1.42 -1.05 7.06
CA ASP A 59 1.44 -2.02 8.16
C ASP A 59 2.68 -1.88 9.03
N LEU A 60 3.85 -1.67 8.43
CA LEU A 60 5.10 -1.38 9.13
C LEU A 60 5.01 -0.07 9.94
N CYS A 61 4.43 0.98 9.35
CA CYS A 61 4.20 2.24 10.06
C CYS A 61 3.29 2.04 11.29
N LEU A 62 2.20 1.31 11.13
CA LEU A 62 1.29 0.99 12.22
C LEU A 62 1.99 0.17 13.31
N ALA A 63 2.86 -0.78 12.94
CA ALA A 63 3.66 -1.54 13.88
C ALA A 63 4.60 -0.64 14.70
N PHE A 64 5.26 0.34 14.08
CA PHE A 64 6.11 1.30 14.80
C PHE A 64 5.34 2.19 15.77
N ILE A 65 4.13 2.63 15.41
CA ILE A 65 3.28 3.41 16.33
C ILE A 65 2.76 2.52 17.47
N LYS A 66 2.42 1.25 17.17
CA LYS A 66 2.01 0.25 18.18
C LYS A 66 3.17 -0.23 19.05
N ALA A 67 4.42 -0.10 18.65
CA ALA A 67 5.57 -0.42 19.49
C ALA A 67 5.78 0.65 20.59
N PRO A 68 6.43 0.30 21.71
CA PRO A 68 6.96 1.31 22.63
C PRO A 68 7.99 2.20 21.93
N MET A 69 7.94 3.51 22.19
CA MET A 69 8.93 4.44 21.66
C MET A 69 10.36 4.06 22.12
N PRO A 70 11.36 4.12 21.23
CA PRO A 70 12.76 3.93 21.61
C PRO A 70 13.22 4.89 22.70
N ARG A 71 13.96 4.38 23.69
CA ARG A 71 14.59 5.20 24.74
C ARG A 71 15.88 5.84 24.22
N ARG A 72 15.75 6.95 23.49
CA ARG A 72 16.90 7.71 22.96
C ARG A 72 16.94 9.12 23.53
N LYS A 73 18.11 9.56 24.01
CA LYS A 73 18.31 10.94 24.46
C LYS A 73 18.05 11.91 23.30
N GLY A 74 17.20 12.90 23.53
CA GLY A 74 16.84 13.92 22.54
C GLY A 74 15.68 13.54 21.60
N LEU A 75 15.19 12.30 21.63
CA LEU A 75 13.98 11.93 20.90
C LEU A 75 12.75 12.36 21.71
N LYS A 76 11.98 13.31 21.19
CA LYS A 76 10.72 13.73 21.80
C LYS A 76 9.58 12.81 21.37
N ALA A 77 8.62 12.59 22.25
CA ALA A 77 7.54 11.65 22.00
C ALA A 77 6.55 12.18 20.94
N ASP A 78 6.30 13.49 20.92
CA ASP A 78 5.55 14.16 19.87
C ASP A 78 6.25 14.03 18.50
N ASP A 79 7.55 14.29 18.45
CA ASP A 79 8.34 14.19 17.20
C ASP A 79 8.30 12.77 16.63
N TYR A 80 8.48 11.75 17.49
CA TYR A 80 8.40 10.33 17.08
C TYR A 80 7.03 9.98 16.51
N LEU A 81 5.96 10.31 17.22
CA LEU A 81 4.60 9.99 16.78
C LEU A 81 4.24 10.76 15.49
N MET A 82 4.60 12.04 15.42
CA MET A 82 4.36 12.89 14.26
C MET A 82 5.08 12.37 13.02
N TYR A 83 6.35 11.97 13.15
CA TYR A 83 7.14 11.40 12.05
C TYR A 83 6.44 10.20 11.40
N HIS A 84 5.94 9.27 12.22
CA HIS A 84 5.25 8.09 11.68
C HIS A 84 3.87 8.44 11.09
N ILE A 85 3.11 9.36 11.68
CA ILE A 85 1.82 9.81 11.12
C ILE A 85 2.01 10.49 9.76
N THR A 86 3.01 11.37 9.63
CA THR A 86 3.27 12.05 8.35
C THR A 86 3.79 11.07 7.30
N PHE A 87 4.62 10.11 7.68
CA PHE A 87 5.02 9.00 6.81
C PHE A 87 3.80 8.19 6.34
N TYR A 88 2.88 7.83 7.25
CA TYR A 88 1.64 7.15 6.89
C TYR A 88 0.83 7.94 5.86
N PHE A 89 0.67 9.25 6.05
CA PHE A 89 -0.05 10.09 5.09
C PHE A 89 0.62 10.16 3.72
N GLN A 90 1.95 10.17 3.68
CA GLN A 90 2.69 10.11 2.43
C GLN A 90 2.47 8.78 1.71
N GLU A 91 2.50 7.65 2.42
CA GLU A 91 2.28 6.32 1.83
C GLU A 91 0.83 6.13 1.36
N VAL A 92 -0.17 6.65 2.07
CA VAL A 92 -1.57 6.65 1.60
C VAL A 92 -1.73 7.49 0.32
N TYR A 93 -1.05 8.63 0.23
CA TYR A 93 -1.04 9.43 -1.00
C TYR A 93 -0.40 8.65 -2.16
N ILE A 94 0.75 8.02 -1.95
CA ILE A 94 1.42 7.21 -2.97
C ILE A 94 0.50 6.06 -3.41
N LEU A 95 -0.13 5.37 -2.46
CA LEU A 95 -1.06 4.28 -2.74
C LEU A 95 -2.22 4.74 -3.64
N ASN A 96 -2.81 5.92 -3.39
CA ASN A 96 -3.85 6.50 -4.24
C ASN A 96 -3.38 6.66 -5.70
N GLU A 97 -2.20 7.24 -5.90
CA GLU A 97 -1.62 7.43 -7.23
C GLU A 97 -1.29 6.08 -7.91
N ARG A 98 -0.85 5.09 -7.13
CA ARG A 98 -0.50 3.75 -7.65
C ARG A 98 -1.71 2.96 -8.12
N PHE A 99 -2.86 3.04 -7.43
CA PHE A 99 -4.11 2.44 -7.91
C PHE A 99 -4.47 2.93 -9.32
N GLU A 100 -4.47 4.25 -9.52
CA GLU A 100 -4.82 4.86 -10.80
C GLU A 100 -3.79 4.55 -11.89
N SER A 101 -2.50 4.68 -11.57
CA SER A 101 -1.41 4.43 -12.51
C SER A 101 -1.39 2.98 -13.00
N TYR A 102 -1.56 2.01 -12.08
CA TYR A 102 -1.58 0.60 -12.42
C TYR A 102 -2.77 0.24 -13.30
N ALA A 103 -3.99 0.63 -12.89
CA ALA A 103 -5.22 0.39 -13.64
C ALA A 103 -5.12 0.92 -15.09
N LYS A 104 -4.70 2.18 -15.26
CA LYS A 104 -4.55 2.80 -16.58
C LYS A 104 -3.49 2.11 -17.43
N SER A 105 -2.37 1.72 -16.82
CA SER A 105 -1.28 1.06 -17.54
C SER A 105 -1.70 -0.31 -18.05
N VAL A 106 -2.40 -1.11 -17.24
CA VAL A 106 -2.92 -2.42 -17.63
C VAL A 106 -3.99 -2.28 -18.73
N LEU A 107 -4.94 -1.35 -18.59
CA LEU A 107 -5.96 -1.12 -19.62
C LEU A 107 -5.35 -0.71 -20.97
N ARG A 108 -4.34 0.17 -20.95
CA ARG A 108 -3.61 0.58 -22.15
C ARG A 108 -2.87 -0.60 -22.79
N LEU A 109 -2.22 -1.43 -21.98
CA LEU A 109 -1.53 -2.62 -22.46
C LEU A 109 -2.49 -3.64 -23.07
N ARG A 110 -3.63 -3.88 -22.40
CA ARG A 110 -4.70 -4.75 -22.91
C ARG A 110 -5.23 -4.27 -24.25
N LYS A 111 -5.59 -2.99 -24.34
CA LYS A 111 -6.04 -2.35 -25.59
C LYS A 111 -5.02 -2.54 -26.72
N LYS A 112 -3.72 -2.37 -26.42
CA LYS A 112 -2.62 -2.52 -27.38
C LYS A 112 -2.48 -3.96 -27.90
N ARG A 113 -2.64 -4.97 -27.04
CA ARG A 113 -2.34 -6.38 -27.38
C ARG A 113 -3.52 -7.16 -27.93
N ILE A 114 -4.68 -7.02 -27.30
CA ILE A 114 -5.83 -7.90 -27.53
C ILE A 114 -7.14 -7.13 -27.73
N GLY A 115 -7.09 -5.80 -27.69
CA GLY A 115 -8.26 -4.93 -27.75
C GLY A 115 -9.00 -4.85 -26.41
N LEU A 116 -10.10 -4.09 -26.40
CA LEU A 116 -11.00 -3.96 -25.23
C LEU A 116 -12.32 -4.71 -25.42
N GLU A 117 -12.48 -5.44 -26.53
CA GLU A 117 -13.66 -6.27 -26.77
C GLU A 117 -13.82 -7.31 -25.65
N GLY A 118 -15.02 -7.39 -25.07
CA GLY A 118 -15.34 -8.35 -24.02
C GLY A 118 -14.89 -7.99 -22.60
N VAL A 119 -14.30 -6.81 -22.37
CA VAL A 119 -14.02 -6.31 -21.01
C VAL A 119 -14.80 -5.04 -20.73
N ASN A 120 -15.66 -5.11 -19.72
CA ASN A 120 -16.33 -3.92 -19.20
C ASN A 120 -15.38 -3.19 -18.23
N ALA A 121 -14.72 -2.14 -18.71
CA ALA A 121 -13.84 -1.32 -17.87
C ALA A 121 -14.60 -0.29 -17.00
N SER A 122 -15.91 -0.08 -17.25
CA SER A 122 -16.70 0.92 -16.52
C SER A 122 -16.74 0.73 -14.99
N PRO A 123 -16.84 -0.51 -14.45
CA PRO A 123 -16.76 -0.75 -13.01
C PRO A 123 -15.42 -0.30 -12.39
N LEU A 124 -14.32 -0.34 -13.15
CA LEU A 124 -13.00 0.06 -12.68
C LEU A 124 -12.92 1.58 -12.47
N ASP A 125 -13.42 2.38 -13.41
CA ASP A 125 -13.47 3.84 -13.26
C ASP A 125 -14.30 4.25 -12.03
N GLY A 126 -15.46 3.60 -11.85
CA GLY A 126 -16.31 3.81 -10.68
C GLY A 126 -15.62 3.42 -9.37
N LEU A 127 -14.81 2.36 -9.36
CA LEU A 127 -14.02 1.97 -8.20
C LEU A 127 -12.87 2.95 -7.93
N LEU A 128 -12.13 3.39 -8.96
CA LEU A 128 -11.04 4.35 -8.81
C LEU A 128 -11.54 5.67 -8.21
N GLU A 129 -12.72 6.15 -8.61
CA GLU A 129 -13.30 7.34 -8.00
C GLU A 129 -13.69 7.10 -6.53
N ARG A 130 -14.24 5.92 -6.19
CA ARG A 130 -14.49 5.58 -4.77
C ARG A 130 -13.20 5.53 -3.95
N ILE A 131 -12.13 4.95 -4.49
CA ILE A 131 -10.80 4.93 -3.84
C ILE A 131 -10.34 6.37 -3.60
N ARG A 132 -10.38 7.21 -4.63
CA ARG A 132 -9.97 8.61 -4.55
C ARG A 132 -10.75 9.38 -3.49
N VAL A 133 -12.07 9.24 -3.46
CA VAL A 133 -12.94 9.88 -2.47
C VAL A 133 -12.62 9.37 -1.06
N ALA A 134 -12.47 8.05 -0.88
CA ALA A 134 -12.15 7.44 0.41
C ALA A 134 -10.81 7.94 0.98
N LEU A 135 -9.80 8.13 0.13
CA LEU A 135 -8.46 8.57 0.53
C LEU A 135 -8.29 10.10 0.53
N SER A 136 -9.26 10.85 -0.01
CA SER A 136 -9.18 12.31 -0.22
C SER A 136 -8.86 13.11 1.05
N SER A 137 -9.41 12.70 2.20
CA SER A 137 -9.20 13.38 3.47
C SER A 137 -7.72 13.35 3.90
N VAL A 138 -7.07 12.19 3.75
CA VAL A 138 -5.65 12.00 4.06
C VAL A 138 -4.79 12.77 3.06
N VAL A 139 -5.14 12.71 1.78
CA VAL A 139 -4.45 13.46 0.70
C VAL A 139 -4.52 14.97 0.96
N LEU A 140 -5.67 15.49 1.36
CA LEU A 140 -5.85 16.91 1.69
C LEU A 140 -5.01 17.31 2.91
N VAL A 141 -4.99 16.48 3.95
CA VAL A 141 -4.16 16.73 5.14
C VAL A 141 -2.68 16.75 4.78
N ARG A 142 -2.22 15.79 3.98
CA ARG A 142 -0.85 15.74 3.45
C ARG A 142 -0.52 16.96 2.60
N GLY A 143 -1.42 17.37 1.71
CA GLY A 143 -1.24 18.57 0.88
C GLY A 143 -1.04 19.82 1.74
N LYS A 144 -1.89 20.02 2.75
CA LYS A 144 -1.71 21.12 3.72
C LYS A 144 -0.41 21.00 4.52
N HIS A 145 -0.04 19.78 4.90
CA HIS A 145 1.22 19.51 5.61
C HIS A 145 2.44 19.95 4.82
N VAL A 146 2.49 19.60 3.53
CA VAL A 146 3.62 19.87 2.64
C VAL A 146 3.65 21.32 2.17
N HIS A 147 2.49 21.92 1.88
CA HIS A 147 2.43 23.21 1.20
C HIS A 147 2.07 24.41 2.09
N ALA A 148 1.46 24.21 3.26
CA ALA A 148 0.99 25.32 4.10
C ALA A 148 1.67 25.38 5.46
N ARG A 149 1.53 24.33 6.28
CA ARG A 149 2.14 24.25 7.62
C ARG A 149 2.29 22.81 8.06
N ALA A 150 3.26 22.53 8.92
CA ALA A 150 3.42 21.21 9.53
C ALA A 150 2.08 20.71 10.11
N PHE A 151 1.73 19.45 9.82
CA PHE A 151 0.52 18.84 10.36
C PHE A 151 0.60 18.84 11.89
N ARG A 152 -0.37 19.46 12.54
CA ARG A 152 -0.57 19.45 13.99
C ARG A 152 -2.06 19.57 14.25
N ASP A 153 -2.72 18.44 14.51
CA ASP A 153 -4.06 18.47 15.08
C ASP A 153 -3.98 18.94 16.54
N GLU A 154 -5.14 19.16 17.16
CA GLU A 154 -5.18 19.72 18.51
C GLU A 154 -4.51 18.80 19.54
N GLU A 155 -4.72 17.49 19.39
CA GLU A 155 -4.10 16.44 20.22
C GLU A 155 -2.56 16.51 20.14
N MET A 156 -2.00 16.66 18.95
CA MET A 156 -0.55 16.76 18.75
C MET A 156 0.02 18.13 19.17
N LYS A 157 -0.75 19.22 19.08
CA LYS A 157 -0.32 20.53 19.62
C LYS A 157 -0.20 20.49 21.13
N GLU A 158 -1.20 19.92 21.79
CA GLU A 158 -1.19 19.76 23.24
C GLU A 158 -0.02 18.87 23.67
N LEU A 159 0.14 17.70 23.04
CA LEU A 159 1.26 16.80 23.30
C LEU A 159 2.62 17.49 23.11
N SER A 160 2.79 18.28 22.04
CA SER A 160 4.04 18.99 21.76
C SER A 160 4.34 20.05 22.83
N THR A 161 3.32 20.78 23.27
CA THR A 161 3.44 21.77 24.36
C THR A 161 3.94 21.11 25.65
N PHE A 162 3.29 20.02 26.08
CA PHE A 162 3.68 19.34 27.32
C PHE A 162 4.97 18.53 27.19
N SER A 163 5.31 18.05 25.99
CA SER A 163 6.62 17.46 25.68
C SER A 163 7.73 18.50 25.88
N PHE A 164 7.54 19.71 25.38
CA PHE A 164 8.48 20.83 25.58
C PHE A 164 8.66 21.15 27.08
N LEU A 165 7.56 21.32 27.82
CA LEU A 165 7.61 21.61 29.27
C LEU A 165 8.28 20.47 30.05
N ALA A 166 7.97 19.22 29.75
CA ALA A 166 8.55 18.06 30.41
C ALA A 166 10.07 17.94 30.20
N ILE A 167 10.58 18.43 29.07
CA ILE A 167 12.01 18.43 28.74
C ILE A 167 12.74 19.60 29.40
N HIS A 168 12.13 20.79 29.37
CA HIS A 168 12.79 22.04 29.77
C HIS A 168 12.55 22.45 31.23
N ALA A 169 11.58 21.84 31.92
CA ALA A 169 11.34 22.00 33.36
C ALA A 169 11.35 20.62 34.06
N PRO A 170 12.48 19.88 34.04
CA PRO A 170 12.56 18.50 34.52
C PRO A 170 12.27 18.35 36.02
N GLU A 171 12.47 19.40 36.82
CA GLU A 171 12.16 19.47 38.25
C GLU A 171 10.65 19.39 38.55
N ARG A 172 9.81 19.75 37.57
CA ARG A 172 8.35 19.69 37.67
C ARG A 172 7.82 18.33 37.21
N ASN A 173 7.65 17.42 38.18
CA ASN A 173 7.17 16.06 37.93
C ASN A 173 5.78 16.02 37.28
N GLU A 174 4.93 17.03 37.54
CA GLU A 174 3.59 17.17 36.98
C GLU A 174 3.60 17.21 35.44
N TRP A 175 4.56 17.91 34.83
CA TRP A 175 4.68 17.97 33.37
C TRP A 175 5.09 16.65 32.76
N ARG A 176 5.99 15.92 33.43
CA ARG A 176 6.40 14.58 32.97
C ARG A 176 5.26 13.57 33.06
N ALA A 177 4.46 13.64 34.11
CA ALA A 177 3.28 12.78 34.28
C ALA A 177 2.23 13.08 33.18
N LEU A 178 1.89 14.36 32.99
CA LEU A 178 0.91 14.79 32.02
C LEU A 178 1.35 14.49 30.58
N HIS A 179 2.62 14.76 30.23
CA HIS A 179 3.18 14.40 28.92
C HIS A 179 3.05 12.90 28.62
N ARG A 180 3.36 12.02 29.59
CA ARG A 180 3.22 10.55 29.41
C ARG A 180 1.77 10.15 29.19
N GLN A 181 0.85 10.75 29.94
CA GLN A 181 -0.58 10.52 29.79
C GLN A 181 -1.06 10.94 28.40
N LEU A 182 -0.77 12.18 27.99
CA LEU A 182 -1.14 12.71 26.68
C LEU A 182 -0.55 11.89 25.54
N TYR A 183 0.73 11.47 25.65
CA TYR A 183 1.34 10.60 24.65
C TYR A 183 0.61 9.27 24.53
N SER A 184 0.27 8.64 25.67
CA SER A 184 -0.48 7.39 25.68
C SER A 184 -1.87 7.56 25.05
N VAL A 185 -2.57 8.66 25.32
CA VAL A 185 -3.88 8.96 24.75
C VAL A 185 -3.76 9.18 23.24
N ALA A 186 -2.89 10.10 22.80
CA ALA A 186 -2.67 10.40 21.39
C ALA A 186 -2.28 9.14 20.60
N ARG A 187 -1.34 8.34 21.11
CA ARG A 187 -0.92 7.08 20.50
C ARG A 187 -2.09 6.10 20.35
N LYS A 188 -2.91 5.90 21.39
CA LYS A 188 -4.08 5.01 21.30
C LYS A 188 -5.10 5.50 20.27
N THR A 189 -5.38 6.81 20.24
CA THR A 189 -6.27 7.42 19.27
C THR A 189 -5.79 7.20 17.85
N TRP A 190 -4.51 7.47 17.59
CA TRP A 190 -3.91 7.28 16.27
C TRP A 190 -3.85 5.81 15.86
N VAL A 191 -3.46 4.89 16.75
CA VAL A 191 -3.50 3.45 16.46
C VAL A 191 -4.89 3.02 16.02
N LYS A 192 -5.94 3.47 16.72
CA LYS A 192 -7.34 3.17 16.35
C LYS A 192 -7.69 3.74 14.98
N ARG A 193 -7.41 5.02 14.72
CA ARG A 193 -7.68 5.68 13.42
C ARG A 193 -6.98 4.95 12.27
N LEU A 194 -5.69 4.67 12.42
CA LEU A 194 -4.88 4.04 11.38
C LEU A 194 -5.28 2.57 11.14
N THR A 195 -5.68 1.85 12.19
CA THR A 195 -6.21 0.47 12.04
C THR A 195 -7.50 0.47 11.22
N ASN A 196 -8.46 1.35 11.55
CA ASN A 196 -9.72 1.46 10.79
C ASN A 196 -9.48 1.87 9.32
N ASN A 197 -8.55 2.79 9.09
CA ASN A 197 -8.17 3.18 7.72
C ASN A 197 -7.57 1.99 6.98
N ARG A 198 -6.68 1.22 7.62
CA ARG A 198 -6.04 0.05 7.03
C ARG A 198 -7.05 -1.04 6.64
N GLU A 199 -8.02 -1.32 7.50
CA GLU A 199 -9.13 -2.23 7.20
C GLU A 199 -9.95 -1.76 5.99
N SER A 200 -10.20 -0.46 5.88
CA SER A 200 -10.93 0.12 4.76
C SER A 200 -10.12 0.01 3.45
N ILE A 201 -8.80 0.25 3.51
CA ILE A 201 -7.88 0.04 2.40
C ILE A 201 -7.86 -1.42 1.96
N THR A 202 -7.88 -2.39 2.89
CA THR A 202 -7.95 -3.82 2.54
C THR A 202 -9.20 -4.15 1.72
N LYS A 203 -10.35 -3.57 2.06
CA LYS A 203 -11.60 -3.79 1.31
C LYS A 203 -11.49 -3.25 -0.11
N LEU A 204 -11.03 -2.01 -0.25
CA LEU A 204 -10.80 -1.38 -1.56
C LEU A 204 -9.80 -2.16 -2.42
N LEU A 205 -8.71 -2.65 -1.80
CA LEU A 205 -7.71 -3.45 -2.50
C LEU A 205 -8.27 -4.78 -2.99
N ASN A 206 -9.13 -5.43 -2.21
CA ASN A 206 -9.79 -6.67 -2.64
C ASN A 206 -10.75 -6.43 -3.80
N GLU A 207 -11.62 -5.42 -3.71
CA GLU A 207 -12.50 -5.02 -4.83
C GLU A 207 -11.68 -4.71 -6.09
N PHE A 208 -10.55 -4.03 -5.91
CA PHE A 208 -9.64 -3.68 -7.00
C PHE A 208 -9.01 -4.93 -7.63
N CYS A 209 -8.47 -5.84 -6.82
CA CYS A 209 -7.86 -7.08 -7.31
C CYS A 209 -8.87 -8.00 -8.00
N GLU A 210 -10.13 -8.00 -7.58
CA GLU A 210 -11.20 -8.75 -8.25
C GLU A 210 -11.43 -8.26 -9.68
N LEU A 211 -11.57 -6.94 -9.88
CA LEU A 211 -11.70 -6.36 -11.22
C LEU A 211 -10.43 -6.54 -12.05
N MET A 212 -9.26 -6.35 -11.44
CA MET A 212 -7.98 -6.55 -12.15
C MET A 212 -7.78 -8.00 -12.57
N HIS A 213 -8.23 -8.97 -11.77
CA HIS A 213 -8.20 -10.37 -12.14
C HIS A 213 -9.03 -10.63 -13.40
N GLU A 214 -10.25 -10.08 -13.48
CA GLU A 214 -11.08 -10.17 -14.70
C GLU A 214 -10.41 -9.48 -15.89
N ILE A 215 -9.83 -8.31 -15.71
CA ILE A 215 -9.18 -7.55 -16.79
C ILE A 215 -7.91 -8.25 -17.28
N VAL A 216 -7.17 -8.93 -16.41
CA VAL A 216 -5.88 -9.53 -16.76
C VAL A 216 -6.03 -10.98 -17.23
N ALA A 217 -6.91 -11.75 -16.60
CA ALA A 217 -7.07 -13.18 -16.86
C ALA A 217 -8.48 -13.60 -17.34
N GLY A 218 -9.45 -12.69 -17.36
CA GLY A 218 -10.83 -12.99 -17.75
C GLY A 218 -11.06 -13.10 -19.26
N GLY A 219 -11.99 -13.97 -19.62
CA GLY A 219 -12.51 -14.19 -20.98
C GLY A 219 -11.61 -15.05 -21.88
N ASP A 220 -12.08 -15.28 -23.11
CA ASP A 220 -11.35 -16.07 -24.13
C ASP A 220 -10.04 -15.40 -24.60
N ARG A 221 -9.92 -14.08 -24.35
CA ARG A 221 -8.74 -13.27 -24.65
C ARG A 221 -8.14 -12.74 -23.34
N SER A 222 -7.38 -13.58 -22.66
CA SER A 222 -6.58 -13.19 -21.49
C SER A 222 -5.38 -12.35 -21.90
N LEU A 223 -5.02 -11.35 -21.08
CA LEU A 223 -3.80 -10.56 -21.28
C LEU A 223 -2.56 -11.39 -20.97
N LEU A 224 -2.64 -12.23 -19.94
CA LEU A 224 -1.60 -13.20 -19.64
C LEU A 224 -1.75 -14.40 -20.58
N PRO A 225 -0.66 -14.88 -21.20
CA PRO A 225 -0.72 -16.07 -22.04
C PRO A 225 -1.22 -17.27 -21.21
N ASN A 226 -2.23 -17.98 -21.73
CA ASN A 226 -2.89 -19.09 -21.04
C ASN A 226 -1.86 -20.09 -20.49
N ASN A 227 -1.81 -20.21 -19.16
CA ASN A 227 -1.01 -21.22 -18.46
C ASN A 227 -1.70 -22.59 -18.43
N SER A 228 -2.33 -23.02 -19.53
CA SER A 228 -2.73 -24.41 -19.68
C SER A 228 -1.51 -25.35 -19.88
N PHE A 229 -0.41 -25.06 -19.19
CA PHE A 229 0.63 -26.05 -18.96
C PHE A 229 0.08 -27.02 -17.92
N LYS A 230 -0.38 -28.18 -18.39
CA LYS A 230 -0.36 -29.40 -17.57
C LYS A 230 1.00 -29.43 -16.86
N PRO A 231 1.05 -29.57 -15.52
CA PRO A 231 2.32 -29.64 -14.82
C PRO A 231 3.18 -30.69 -15.53
N LYS A 232 4.37 -30.28 -16.01
CA LYS A 232 5.33 -31.27 -16.51
C LYS A 232 5.57 -32.23 -15.34
N PRO A 233 5.33 -33.54 -15.49
CA PRO A 233 5.64 -34.48 -14.43
C PRO A 233 7.09 -34.26 -14.01
N LEU A 234 7.32 -34.14 -12.70
CA LEU A 234 8.66 -34.03 -12.14
C LEU A 234 9.49 -35.16 -12.76
N ARG A 235 10.55 -34.78 -13.49
CA ARG A 235 11.53 -35.77 -13.97
C ARG A 235 12.12 -36.45 -12.73
N GLY A 236 11.68 -37.68 -12.46
CA GLY A 236 12.15 -38.45 -11.30
C GLY A 236 11.16 -39.45 -10.71
N SER A 237 9.89 -39.49 -11.14
CA SER A 237 8.98 -40.58 -10.76
C SER A 237 8.94 -41.65 -11.86
N ALA A 238 10.00 -42.46 -11.90
CA ALA A 238 10.03 -43.78 -12.53
C ALA A 238 10.69 -44.75 -11.54
#